data_AF-A0A841S4U6-F1
#
_entry.id   AF-A0A841S4U6-F1
#
_cell.length_a   1.000
_cell.length_b   1.000
_cell.length_c   1.000
_cell.angle_alpha   90.00
_cell.angle_beta   90.00
_cell.angle_gamma   90.00
#
_symmetry.space_group_name_H-M   'P 1'
#
loop_
_entity.id
_entity.type
_entity.pdbx_description
1 polymer ?
#
loop_
_entity_poly.entity_id
_entity_poly.type
_entity_poly.pdbx_seq_one_letter_code
_entity_poly.pdbx_strand_id
1 'polypeptide(L)'
;MTTPTNTGLRLVSLCAGIGGIDLAFHRAGIPAAAAVEIDPAARGVLADRFPQTVLFDDVTKVTADDLIAVGVVPDRTVVAAGWPCQGNSSRGRRGGLGDPRSGLWMHIARLLAELHPRWFVGENVPGLLSVNQGRDFGLIADDLAGRGLEFAWRMLDARGFGVPHRRRRLVLVGHRGDLRAAPVRVLLEPHRVPGHPHPHHPPTPANPDTTTPGTGDGRGNGIRGGLTDWAPAYSHSLVSHGGNDKQDPSMVTYVVQPHTGPRRLTPLECERLQGFPDGWTATSNGRAQADKARYAQLGNAVAVPVFEWIARRLLAVDARAGVAA
;
A
#
# COMPACT_ATOMS: atom_id res chain seq x y z
N MET A 1 -2.56 9.52 -26.67
CA MET A 1 -2.00 9.67 -25.30
C MET A 1 -1.76 11.16 -25.08
N THR A 2 -2.58 11.82 -24.28
CA THR A 2 -2.33 13.21 -23.87
C THR A 2 -1.13 13.23 -22.93
N THR A 3 -0.10 13.99 -23.28
CA THR A 3 1.08 14.26 -22.43
C THR A 3 0.59 14.71 -21.06
N PRO A 4 1.09 14.16 -19.94
CA PRO A 4 0.71 14.63 -18.62
C PRO A 4 1.10 16.11 -18.51
N THR A 5 0.10 16.98 -18.32
CA THR A 5 0.31 18.37 -17.92
C THR A 5 1.11 18.36 -16.63
N ASN A 6 2.32 18.88 -16.65
CA ASN A 6 3.19 18.97 -15.49
C ASN A 6 2.57 19.98 -14.50
N THR A 7 1.88 19.47 -13.48
CA THR A 7 1.26 20.30 -12.43
C THR A 7 2.29 20.83 -11.43
N GLY A 8 3.56 20.40 -11.53
CA GLY A 8 4.61 20.74 -10.57
C GLY A 8 4.43 20.05 -9.21
N LEU A 9 3.53 19.06 -9.09
CA LEU A 9 3.38 18.28 -7.86
C LEU A 9 4.67 17.53 -7.51
N ARG A 10 4.97 17.47 -6.22
CA ARG A 10 6.09 16.73 -5.63
C ARG A 10 5.62 15.83 -4.51
N LEU A 11 6.27 14.69 -4.35
CA LEU A 11 5.96 13.74 -3.27
C LEU A 11 6.85 14.00 -2.05
N VAL A 12 6.26 13.92 -0.86
CA VAL A 12 6.96 13.64 0.41
C VAL A 12 6.52 12.25 0.88
N SER A 13 7.45 11.30 0.91
CA SER A 13 7.16 9.89 1.23
C SER A 13 7.55 9.58 2.67
N LEU A 14 6.56 9.40 3.54
CA LEU A 14 6.77 9.06 4.95
C LEU A 14 6.68 7.55 5.15
N CYS A 15 7.58 6.99 5.96
CA CYS A 15 7.71 5.53 6.12
C CYS A 15 7.89 4.86 4.74
N ALA A 16 8.81 5.40 3.94
CA ALA A 16 8.90 5.12 2.50
C ALA A 16 9.27 3.66 2.18
N GLY A 17 9.85 2.93 3.14
CA GLY A 17 10.35 1.58 2.96
C GLY A 17 11.33 1.53 1.79
N ILE A 18 11.11 0.60 0.86
CA ILE A 18 11.91 0.47 -0.36
C ILE A 18 11.41 1.34 -1.52
N GLY A 19 10.58 2.35 -1.26
CA GLY A 19 10.14 3.32 -2.27
C GLY A 19 9.10 2.79 -3.25
N GLY A 20 8.17 1.93 -2.79
CA GLY A 20 7.09 1.44 -3.65
C GLY A 20 6.11 2.53 -4.08
N ILE A 21 5.75 3.43 -3.15
CA ILE A 21 4.93 4.60 -3.47
C ILE A 21 5.76 5.59 -4.30
N ASP A 22 7.02 5.82 -3.94
CA ASP A 22 7.94 6.71 -4.66
C ASP A 22 8.10 6.32 -6.13
N LEU A 23 8.29 5.04 -6.43
CA LEU A 23 8.36 4.51 -7.79
C LEU A 23 7.06 4.75 -8.57
N ALA A 24 5.92 4.46 -7.93
CA ALA A 24 4.61 4.65 -8.54
C ALA A 24 4.35 6.13 -8.92
N PHE A 25 4.67 7.05 -8.00
CA PHE A 25 4.51 8.48 -8.19
C PHE A 25 5.51 9.03 -9.22
N HIS A 26 6.77 8.57 -9.19
CA HIS A 26 7.77 8.90 -10.19
C HIS A 26 7.30 8.50 -11.60
N ARG A 27 6.77 7.29 -11.79
CA ARG A 27 6.20 6.82 -13.08
C ARG A 27 4.98 7.62 -13.55
N ALA A 28 4.25 8.24 -12.62
CA ALA A 28 3.14 9.12 -12.92
C ALA A 28 3.58 10.58 -13.21
N GLY A 29 4.86 10.92 -13.01
CA GLY A 29 5.40 12.26 -13.20
C GLY A 29 5.41 13.14 -11.95
N ILE A 30 5.30 12.56 -10.75
CA ILE A 30 5.34 13.25 -9.45
C ILE A 30 6.60 12.77 -8.70
N PRO A 31 7.78 13.37 -8.94
CA PRO A 31 9.00 12.94 -8.28
C PRO A 31 9.01 13.26 -6.77
N ALA A 32 9.65 12.42 -5.98
CA ALA A 32 9.85 12.67 -4.55
C ALA A 32 10.84 13.81 -4.31
N ALA A 33 10.46 14.77 -3.49
CA ALA A 33 11.33 15.79 -2.90
C ALA A 33 12.08 15.25 -1.70
N ALA A 34 11.34 14.60 -0.81
CA ALA A 34 11.86 14.04 0.40
C ALA A 34 11.26 12.66 0.65
N ALA A 35 12.06 11.78 1.25
CA ALA A 35 11.59 10.53 1.80
C ALA A 35 12.12 10.36 3.23
N VAL A 36 11.31 9.77 4.12
CA VAL A 36 11.65 9.53 5.52
C VAL A 36 11.58 8.03 5.79
N GLU A 37 12.71 7.42 6.14
CA GLU A 37 12.80 5.99 6.43
C GLU A 37 13.83 5.67 7.52
N ILE A 38 13.36 4.96 8.55
CA ILE A 38 14.13 4.64 9.75
C ILE A 38 15.03 3.43 9.55
N ASP A 39 14.60 2.46 8.72
CA ASP A 39 15.37 1.24 8.42
C ASP A 39 16.55 1.57 7.49
N PRO A 40 17.81 1.39 7.94
CA PRO A 40 18.97 1.78 7.16
C PRO A 40 19.12 1.01 5.83
N ALA A 41 18.63 -0.23 5.77
CA ALA A 41 18.70 -1.04 4.55
C ALA A 41 17.67 -0.57 3.52
N ALA A 42 16.44 -0.31 3.93
CA ALA A 42 15.41 0.27 3.08
C ALA A 42 15.79 1.68 2.61
N ARG A 43 16.35 2.51 3.51
CA ARG A 43 16.90 3.83 3.13
C ARG A 43 18.06 3.71 2.15
N GLY A 44 18.89 2.67 2.25
CA GLY A 44 19.93 2.38 1.26
C GLY A 44 19.39 1.97 -0.10
N VAL A 45 18.25 1.26 -0.15
CA VAL A 45 17.53 1.02 -1.43
C VAL A 45 17.04 2.35 -2.00
N LEU A 46 16.45 3.22 -1.18
CA LEU A 46 16.00 4.55 -1.64
C LEU A 46 17.15 5.38 -2.20
N ALA A 47 18.32 5.38 -1.54
CA ALA A 47 19.51 6.08 -2.02
C ALA A 47 19.98 5.55 -3.39
N ASP A 48 19.95 4.24 -3.60
CA ASP A 48 20.33 3.62 -4.87
C ASP A 48 19.33 3.91 -6.00
N ARG A 49 18.03 4.04 -5.70
CA ARG A 49 16.96 4.17 -6.70
C ARG A 49 16.52 5.61 -6.97
N PHE A 50 16.65 6.48 -5.98
CA PHE A 50 16.22 7.88 -6.02
C PHE A 50 17.33 8.81 -5.50
N PRO A 51 18.50 8.89 -6.17
CA PRO A 51 19.65 9.67 -5.69
C PRO A 51 19.40 11.19 -5.62
N GLN A 52 18.32 11.68 -6.24
CA GLN A 52 17.90 13.08 -6.24
C GLN A 52 16.93 13.42 -5.10
N THR A 53 16.41 12.42 -4.38
CA THR A 53 15.47 12.61 -3.28
C THR A 53 16.24 12.81 -1.98
N VAL A 54 15.89 13.85 -1.22
CA VAL A 54 16.53 14.08 0.08
C VAL A 54 15.99 13.07 1.09
N LEU A 55 16.89 12.34 1.74
CA LEU A 55 16.54 11.27 2.67
C LEU A 55 16.68 11.76 4.12
N PHE A 56 15.59 11.68 4.85
CA PHE A 56 15.56 11.81 6.30
C PHE A 56 15.41 10.43 6.95
N ASP A 57 15.68 10.34 8.25
CA ASP A 57 15.66 9.08 8.99
C ASP A 57 14.36 8.89 9.80
N ASP A 58 14.12 9.76 10.77
CA ASP A 58 13.14 9.56 11.83
C ASP A 58 12.00 10.56 11.72
N VAL A 59 10.83 10.07 11.29
CA VAL A 59 9.60 10.88 11.13
C VAL A 59 9.15 11.56 12.43
N THR A 60 9.60 11.05 13.59
CA THR A 60 9.30 11.68 14.88
C THR A 60 10.04 13.01 15.09
N LYS A 61 11.15 13.22 14.35
CA LYS A 61 12.05 14.39 14.47
C LYS A 61 11.93 15.36 13.31
N VAL A 62 11.56 14.88 12.11
CA VAL A 62 11.39 15.73 10.93
C VAL A 62 10.27 16.74 11.15
N THR A 63 10.49 17.98 10.78
CA THR A 63 9.51 19.08 10.83
C THR A 63 9.12 19.54 9.42
N ALA A 64 8.05 20.32 9.30
CA ALA A 64 7.73 20.96 8.02
C ALA A 64 8.84 21.91 7.55
N ASP A 65 9.53 22.60 8.45
CA ASP A 65 10.63 23.51 8.11
C ASP A 65 11.81 22.74 7.48
N ASP A 66 12.15 21.56 7.99
CA ASP A 66 13.17 20.69 7.39
C ASP A 66 12.80 20.30 5.95
N LEU A 67 11.51 20.00 5.73
CA LEU A 67 10.99 19.64 4.40
C LEU A 67 11.02 20.86 3.46
N ILE A 68 10.60 22.03 3.94
CA ILE A 68 10.60 23.28 3.16
C ILE A 68 12.03 23.69 2.80
N ALA A 69 12.98 23.53 3.73
CA ALA A 69 14.40 23.83 3.50
C ALA A 69 15.01 23.03 2.34
N VAL A 70 14.47 21.84 2.04
CA VAL A 70 14.90 21.00 0.91
C VAL A 70 14.05 21.18 -0.36
N GLY A 71 13.24 22.24 -0.40
CA GLY A 71 12.48 22.65 -1.57
C GLY A 71 11.08 22.04 -1.68
N VAL A 72 10.50 21.53 -0.58
CA VAL A 72 9.09 21.15 -0.52
C VAL A 72 8.24 22.43 -0.50
N VAL A 73 7.22 22.48 -1.36
CA VAL A 73 6.25 23.58 -1.42
C VAL A 73 4.88 23.03 -1.03
N PRO A 74 4.29 23.42 0.12
CA PRO A 74 3.01 22.90 0.63
C PRO A 74 1.92 22.70 -0.42
N ASP A 75 1.63 23.75 -1.19
CA ASP A 75 0.56 23.80 -2.18
C ASP A 75 0.82 22.94 -3.42
N ARG A 76 2.05 22.43 -3.58
CA ARG A 76 2.43 21.52 -4.66
C ARG A 76 2.89 20.17 -4.11
N THR A 77 2.51 19.83 -2.89
CA THR A 77 2.96 18.61 -2.22
C THR A 77 1.86 17.59 -2.07
N VAL A 78 2.19 16.34 -2.41
CA VAL A 78 1.48 15.15 -1.95
C VAL A 78 2.30 14.56 -0.81
N VAL A 79 1.72 14.43 0.38
CA VAL A 79 2.30 13.60 1.45
C VAL A 79 1.72 12.19 1.31
N ALA A 80 2.57 11.18 1.22
CA ALA A 80 2.14 9.79 1.25
C ALA A 80 2.72 9.05 2.45
N ALA A 81 1.96 8.13 3.04
CA ALA A 81 2.42 7.36 4.19
C ALA A 81 1.86 5.92 4.19
N GLY A 82 2.74 4.93 4.31
CA GLY A 82 2.41 3.52 4.58
C GLY A 82 2.93 3.10 5.95
N TRP A 83 2.34 3.61 7.03
CA TRP A 83 2.89 3.44 8.37
C TRP A 83 2.63 2.05 8.95
N PRO A 84 3.55 1.52 9.78
CA PRO A 84 3.46 0.15 10.26
C PRO A 84 2.23 -0.07 11.16
N CYS A 85 1.50 -1.15 10.87
CA CYS A 85 0.27 -1.55 11.56
C CYS A 85 0.52 -2.68 12.59
N GLN A 86 1.74 -2.84 13.11
CA GLN A 86 2.14 -4.06 13.84
C GLN A 86 1.48 -4.25 15.23
N GLY A 87 0.80 -3.23 15.78
CA GLY A 87 -0.12 -3.39 16.91
C GLY A 87 -1.49 -3.98 16.53
N ASN A 88 -1.81 -4.03 15.23
CA ASN A 88 -3.18 -4.03 14.72
C ASN A 88 -3.44 -5.16 13.69
N SER A 89 -2.56 -6.17 13.63
CA SER A 89 -2.87 -7.45 12.97
C SER A 89 -3.65 -8.35 13.91
N SER A 90 -4.44 -9.29 13.39
CA SER A 90 -5.23 -10.29 14.15
C SER A 90 -4.44 -11.15 15.15
N ARG A 91 -3.11 -10.97 15.23
CA ARG A 91 -2.15 -11.75 15.99
C ARG A 91 -1.29 -10.92 16.96
N GLY A 92 -1.52 -9.61 17.08
CA GLY A 92 -0.88 -8.72 18.08
C GLY A 92 -1.83 -8.45 19.26
N ARG A 93 -1.28 -8.30 20.48
CA ARG A 93 -2.05 -7.82 21.64
C ARG A 93 -2.72 -6.49 21.25
N ARG A 94 -4.02 -6.36 21.55
CA ARG A 94 -4.86 -5.18 21.30
C ARG A 94 -4.41 -4.00 22.19
N GLY A 95 -3.19 -3.52 21.99
CA GLY A 95 -2.71 -2.28 22.53
C GLY A 95 -3.16 -1.19 21.57
N GLY A 96 -4.19 -0.44 21.94
CA GLY A 96 -4.63 0.70 21.13
C GLY A 96 -3.64 1.84 21.11
N LEU A 97 -4.15 3.07 21.10
CA LEU A 97 -3.35 4.31 20.99
C LEU A 97 -2.40 4.60 22.18
N GLY A 98 -2.26 3.66 23.13
CA GLY A 98 -1.17 3.64 24.12
C GLY A 98 0.04 2.79 23.71
N ASP A 99 0.00 2.14 22.55
CA ASP A 99 1.16 1.46 21.95
C ASP A 99 2.03 2.51 21.22
N PRO A 100 3.33 2.61 21.51
CA PRO A 100 4.27 3.50 20.82
C PRO A 100 4.20 3.44 19.28
N ARG A 101 3.68 2.34 18.71
CA ARG A 101 3.53 2.14 17.26
C ARG A 101 2.25 2.76 16.68
N SER A 102 1.20 2.92 17.49
CA SER A 102 0.04 3.77 17.18
C SER A 102 0.41 5.26 17.25
N GLY A 103 1.56 5.59 17.87
CA GLY A 103 2.12 6.94 17.94
C GLY A 103 2.65 7.48 16.61
N LEU A 104 3.02 6.65 15.63
CA LEU A 104 3.54 7.17 14.35
C LEU A 104 2.50 7.96 13.57
N TRP A 105 1.21 7.59 13.68
CA TRP A 105 0.14 8.41 13.11
C TRP A 105 0.14 9.82 13.69
N MET A 106 0.39 9.99 15.00
CA MET A 106 0.44 11.32 15.62
C MET A 106 1.53 12.21 15.03
N HIS A 107 2.68 11.62 14.65
CA HIS A 107 3.75 12.37 13.99
C HIS A 107 3.43 12.68 12.52
N ILE A 108 2.71 11.79 11.83
CA ILE A 108 2.17 12.07 10.49
C ILE A 108 1.14 13.19 10.57
N ALA A 109 0.17 13.09 11.48
CA ALA A 109 -0.85 14.11 11.71
C ALA A 109 -0.24 15.46 12.09
N ARG A 110 0.80 15.48 12.93
CA ARG A 110 1.61 16.66 13.23
C ARG A 110 2.22 17.25 11.95
N LEU A 111 2.91 16.46 11.14
CA LEU A 111 3.50 16.94 9.88
C LEU A 111 2.45 17.46 8.89
N LEU A 112 1.28 16.82 8.80
CA LEU A 112 0.17 17.33 7.99
C LEU A 112 -0.33 18.68 8.51
N ALA A 113 -0.35 18.87 9.82
CA ALA A 113 -0.73 20.12 10.48
C ALA A 113 0.30 21.23 10.33
N GLU A 114 1.58 20.90 10.28
CA GLU A 114 2.64 21.90 10.08
C GLU A 114 2.72 22.27 8.60
N LEU A 115 2.81 21.26 7.72
CA LEU A 115 3.07 21.44 6.29
C LEU A 115 1.84 21.89 5.50
N HIS A 116 0.62 21.55 5.94
CA HIS A 116 -0.63 21.83 5.21
C HIS A 116 -0.58 21.43 3.72
N PRO A 117 -0.24 20.16 3.39
CA PRO A 117 -0.03 19.76 2.01
C PRO A 117 -1.32 19.80 1.19
N ARG A 118 -1.18 19.93 -0.14
CA ARG A 118 -2.34 19.89 -1.05
C ARG A 118 -3.05 18.55 -1.02
N TRP A 119 -2.29 17.46 -0.95
CA TRP A 119 -2.82 16.10 -0.97
C TRP A 119 -2.20 15.24 0.13
N PHE A 120 -2.99 14.29 0.62
CA PHE A 120 -2.54 13.18 1.46
C PHE A 120 -2.92 11.84 0.84
N VAL A 121 -2.02 10.86 0.87
CA VAL A 121 -2.30 9.46 0.48
C VAL A 121 -1.85 8.52 1.59
N GLY A 122 -2.80 7.85 2.24
CA GLY A 122 -2.53 6.88 3.29
C GLY A 122 -2.69 5.44 2.79
N GLU A 123 -1.82 4.55 3.23
CA GLU A 123 -1.94 3.10 3.05
C GLU A 123 -1.98 2.39 4.40
N ASN A 124 -2.87 1.41 4.53
CA ASN A 124 -2.84 0.50 5.66
C ASN A 124 -3.50 -0.87 5.35
N VAL A 125 -3.44 -1.80 6.29
CA VAL A 125 -4.12 -3.09 6.19
C VAL A 125 -5.62 -2.96 6.51
N PRO A 126 -6.48 -3.86 5.99
CA PRO A 126 -7.92 -3.81 6.25
C PRO A 126 -8.31 -3.84 7.74
N GLY A 127 -7.48 -4.45 8.59
CA GLY A 127 -7.71 -4.55 10.03
C GLY A 127 -7.87 -3.20 10.74
N LEU A 128 -7.30 -2.12 10.19
CA LEU A 128 -7.38 -0.77 10.75
C LEU A 128 -8.83 -0.28 10.95
N LEU A 129 -9.77 -0.70 10.10
CA LEU A 129 -11.19 -0.32 10.23
C LEU A 129 -11.89 -0.94 11.44
N SER A 130 -11.33 -2.01 12.02
CA SER A 130 -11.99 -2.83 13.05
C SER A 130 -11.26 -2.86 14.39
N VAL A 131 -9.97 -2.54 14.37
CA VAL A 131 -9.14 -2.50 15.58
C VAL A 131 -9.70 -1.47 16.58
N ASN A 132 -9.65 -1.81 17.87
CA ASN A 132 -10.24 -1.01 18.95
C ASN A 132 -11.69 -0.57 18.67
N GLN A 133 -12.48 -1.45 18.05
CA GLN A 133 -13.87 -1.18 17.67
C GLN A 133 -14.00 0.01 16.69
N GLY A 134 -12.99 0.19 15.83
CA GLY A 134 -12.95 1.27 14.83
C GLY A 134 -12.46 2.61 15.37
N ARG A 135 -12.15 2.73 16.67
CA ARG A 135 -11.69 4.01 17.27
C ARG A 135 -10.41 4.55 16.65
N ASP A 136 -9.46 3.68 16.29
CA ASP A 136 -8.19 4.12 15.69
C ASP A 136 -8.42 4.75 14.32
N PHE A 137 -9.31 4.16 13.50
CA PHE A 137 -9.70 4.76 12.23
C PHE A 137 -10.52 6.04 12.43
N GLY A 138 -11.38 6.08 13.46
CA GLY A 138 -12.10 7.30 13.86
C GLY A 138 -11.16 8.46 14.16
N LEU A 139 -10.09 8.22 14.94
CA LEU A 139 -9.08 9.23 15.23
C LEU A 139 -8.38 9.73 13.95
N ILE A 140 -8.01 8.82 13.04
CA ILE A 140 -7.40 9.20 11.75
C ILE A 140 -8.36 10.07 10.93
N ALA A 141 -9.63 9.70 10.88
CA ALA A 141 -10.67 10.44 10.19
C ALA A 141 -10.86 11.86 10.78
N ASP A 142 -10.94 11.95 12.12
CA ASP A 142 -11.09 13.21 12.84
C ASP A 142 -9.86 14.11 12.65
N ASP A 143 -8.65 13.54 12.67
CA ASP A 143 -7.41 14.28 12.41
C ASP A 143 -7.34 14.86 10.99
N LEU A 144 -7.74 14.08 9.98
CA LEU A 144 -7.75 14.56 8.59
C LEU A 144 -8.79 15.68 8.41
N ALA A 145 -10.02 15.46 8.89
CA ALA A 145 -11.08 16.45 8.82
C ALA A 145 -10.74 17.73 9.59
N GLY A 146 -10.21 17.61 10.80
CA GLY A 146 -9.79 18.72 11.65
C GLY A 146 -8.64 19.56 11.07
N ARG A 147 -7.92 19.03 10.07
CA ARG A 147 -6.83 19.71 9.34
C ARG A 147 -7.27 20.27 7.98
N GLY A 148 -8.57 20.24 7.69
CA GLY A 148 -9.12 20.74 6.43
C GLY A 148 -8.82 19.85 5.23
N LEU A 149 -8.46 18.58 5.47
CA LEU A 149 -8.35 17.57 4.42
C LEU A 149 -9.68 16.82 4.29
N GLU A 150 -10.48 17.20 3.30
CA GLU A 150 -11.58 16.37 2.85
C GLU A 150 -11.00 15.05 2.32
N PHE A 151 -11.58 13.90 2.71
CA PHE A 151 -10.98 12.62 2.37
C PHE A 151 -12.00 11.54 2.01
N ALA A 152 -11.54 10.58 1.21
CA ALA A 152 -12.24 9.35 0.89
C ALA A 152 -11.31 8.16 1.16
N TRP A 153 -11.89 6.98 1.39
CA TRP A 153 -11.12 5.75 1.49
C TRP A 153 -11.76 4.61 0.71
N ARG A 154 -10.94 3.63 0.28
CA ARG A 154 -11.40 2.47 -0.48
C ARG A 154 -10.51 1.25 -0.21
N MET A 155 -11.13 0.07 -0.21
CA MET A 155 -10.38 -1.19 -0.24
C MET A 155 -9.94 -1.49 -1.67
N LEU A 156 -8.64 -1.54 -1.91
CA LEU A 156 -8.06 -1.90 -3.20
C LEU A 156 -7.36 -3.24 -3.10
N ASP A 157 -7.58 -4.11 -4.09
CA ASP A 157 -6.91 -5.40 -4.23
C ASP A 157 -5.96 -5.34 -5.42
N ALA A 158 -4.67 -5.62 -5.21
CA ALA A 158 -3.66 -5.56 -6.26
C ALA A 158 -3.97 -6.42 -7.49
N ARG A 159 -4.79 -7.48 -7.35
CA ARG A 159 -5.32 -8.27 -8.48
C ARG A 159 -6.03 -7.44 -9.55
N GLY A 160 -6.67 -6.34 -9.16
CA GLY A 160 -7.36 -5.44 -10.08
C GLY A 160 -6.41 -4.53 -10.88
N PHE A 161 -5.10 -4.58 -10.62
CA PHE A 161 -4.11 -3.62 -11.12
C PHE A 161 -2.96 -4.30 -11.87
N GLY A 162 -3.20 -5.48 -12.44
CA GLY A 162 -2.25 -6.13 -13.36
C GLY A 162 -1.15 -6.95 -12.69
N VAL A 163 -1.22 -7.20 -11.38
CA VAL A 163 -0.33 -8.15 -10.69
C VAL A 163 -1.10 -9.33 -10.11
N PRO A 164 -0.60 -10.58 -10.23
CA PRO A 164 -1.29 -11.77 -9.75
C PRO A 164 -1.09 -11.96 -8.23
N HIS A 165 -1.42 -10.94 -7.44
CA HIS A 165 -1.16 -10.88 -5.99
C HIS A 165 -2.42 -10.53 -5.21
N ARG A 166 -2.91 -11.43 -4.35
CA ARG A 166 -4.03 -11.18 -3.42
C ARG A 166 -3.56 -10.29 -2.27
N ARG A 167 -3.51 -8.99 -2.52
CA ARG A 167 -3.09 -7.97 -1.54
C ARG A 167 -4.16 -6.89 -1.44
N ARG A 168 -5.09 -7.08 -0.50
CA ARG A 168 -6.10 -6.08 -0.14
C ARG A 168 -5.52 -5.07 0.83
N ARG A 169 -5.68 -3.78 0.54
CA ARG A 169 -5.24 -2.66 1.38
C ARG A 169 -6.31 -1.59 1.48
N LEU A 170 -6.38 -0.97 2.65
CA LEU A 170 -7.10 0.26 2.89
C LEU A 170 -6.25 1.40 2.34
N VAL A 171 -6.81 2.16 1.41
CA VAL A 171 -6.19 3.36 0.86
C VAL A 171 -7.06 4.55 1.24
N LEU A 172 -6.44 5.60 1.76
CA LEU A 172 -7.05 6.90 2.03
C LEU A 172 -6.48 7.93 1.07
N VAL A 173 -7.31 8.84 0.57
CA VAL A 173 -6.88 10.02 -0.18
C VAL A 173 -7.55 11.23 0.45
N GLY A 174 -6.76 12.20 0.88
CA GLY A 174 -7.19 13.50 1.41
C GLY A 174 -6.75 14.64 0.49
N HIS A 175 -7.53 15.72 0.47
CA HIS A 175 -7.25 16.92 -0.32
C HIS A 175 -7.70 18.17 0.44
N ARG A 176 -6.95 19.27 0.31
CA ARG A 176 -7.24 20.56 0.98
C ARG A 176 -8.39 21.36 0.34
N GLY A 177 -9.24 20.72 -0.45
CA GLY A 177 -10.33 21.35 -1.19
C GLY A 177 -11.50 20.36 -1.36
N ASP A 178 -12.46 20.68 -2.21
CA ASP A 178 -13.75 19.97 -2.27
C ASP A 178 -13.66 18.43 -2.41
N LEU A 179 -14.38 17.72 -1.52
CA LEU A 179 -14.45 16.26 -1.43
C LEU A 179 -14.86 15.57 -2.75
N ARG A 180 -15.91 16.08 -3.39
CA ARG A 180 -16.50 15.47 -4.60
C ARG A 180 -15.67 15.79 -5.83
N ALA A 181 -15.04 16.97 -5.87
CA ALA A 181 -14.16 17.39 -6.95
C ALA A 181 -12.80 16.68 -6.91
N ALA A 182 -12.37 16.20 -5.74
CA ALA A 182 -11.03 15.65 -5.55
C ALA A 182 -10.97 14.20 -5.03
N PRO A 183 -10.94 13.90 -3.72
CA PRO A 183 -10.74 12.53 -3.21
C PRO A 183 -11.67 11.48 -3.83
N VAL A 184 -12.95 11.82 -4.00
CA VAL A 184 -13.94 10.94 -4.61
C VAL A 184 -13.57 10.61 -6.06
N ARG A 185 -13.12 11.60 -6.85
CA ARG A 185 -12.69 11.36 -8.24
C ARG A 185 -11.40 10.56 -8.32
N VAL A 186 -10.54 10.62 -7.30
CA VAL A 186 -9.33 9.81 -7.26
C VAL A 186 -9.68 8.35 -6.98
N LEU A 187 -10.44 8.07 -5.92
CA LEU A 187 -10.64 6.68 -5.48
C LEU A 187 -11.85 5.98 -6.07
N LEU A 188 -12.91 6.71 -6.42
CA LEU A 188 -14.15 6.15 -6.93
C LEU A 188 -14.22 6.33 -8.44
N GLU A 189 -14.55 5.25 -9.16
CA GLU A 189 -14.76 5.35 -10.59
C GLU A 189 -16.10 6.04 -10.85
N PRO A 190 -16.13 7.17 -11.57
CA PRO A 190 -17.37 7.91 -11.84
C PRO A 190 -18.22 7.22 -12.91
N HIS A 191 -17.61 6.36 -13.73
CA HIS A 191 -18.31 5.61 -14.76
C HIS A 191 -18.84 4.33 -14.14
N ARG A 192 -20.14 4.07 -14.29
CA ARG A 192 -20.69 2.73 -14.06
C ARG A 192 -19.83 1.78 -14.90
N VAL A 193 -19.22 0.79 -14.26
CA VAL A 193 -18.86 -0.44 -14.97
C VAL A 193 -20.14 -0.86 -15.67
N PRO A 194 -20.17 -1.11 -16.99
CA PRO A 194 -21.33 -1.75 -17.60
C PRO A 194 -21.58 -2.98 -16.74
N GLY A 195 -22.69 -2.99 -16.00
CA GLY A 195 -23.10 -4.21 -15.35
C GLY A 195 -23.16 -5.21 -16.48
N HIS A 196 -22.38 -6.29 -16.41
CA HIS A 196 -22.87 -7.51 -17.04
C HIS A 196 -24.11 -7.83 -16.22
N PRO A 197 -25.36 -7.58 -16.73
CA PRO A 197 -26.49 -8.19 -16.08
C PRO A 197 -26.17 -9.68 -16.07
N HIS A 198 -26.02 -10.25 -14.88
CA HIS A 198 -25.95 -11.69 -14.76
C HIS A 198 -27.20 -12.20 -15.49
N PRO A 199 -27.10 -13.03 -16.54
CA PRO A 199 -28.29 -13.58 -17.13
C PRO A 199 -29.03 -14.31 -16.00
N HIS A 200 -30.29 -13.93 -15.80
CA HIS A 200 -31.21 -14.69 -14.97
C HIS A 200 -31.23 -16.11 -15.54
N HIS A 201 -30.45 -17.02 -14.94
CA HIS A 201 -30.64 -18.43 -15.18
C HIS A 201 -31.96 -18.80 -14.50
N PRO A 202 -32.95 -19.36 -15.23
CA PRO A 202 -34.04 -20.05 -14.56
C PRO A 202 -33.45 -21.17 -13.69
N PRO A 203 -34.06 -21.49 -12.55
CA PRO A 203 -33.52 -22.49 -11.63
C PRO A 203 -33.36 -23.83 -12.35
N THR A 204 -32.11 -24.27 -12.51
CA THR A 204 -31.77 -25.59 -13.05
C THR A 204 -32.24 -26.66 -12.05
N PRO A 205 -32.87 -27.77 -12.49
CA PRO A 205 -33.21 -28.87 -11.59
C PRO A 205 -31.95 -29.41 -10.91
N ALA A 206 -32.05 -29.70 -9.62
CA ALA A 206 -30.94 -30.21 -8.82
C ALA A 206 -30.41 -31.52 -9.41
N ASN A 207 -29.14 -31.52 -9.82
CA ASN A 207 -28.38 -32.72 -10.13
C ASN A 207 -27.84 -33.30 -8.81
N PRO A 208 -28.16 -34.56 -8.43
CA PRO A 208 -27.78 -35.07 -7.11
C PRO A 208 -26.28 -35.37 -6.92
N ASP A 209 -25.44 -35.23 -7.96
CA ASP A 209 -24.04 -35.69 -7.91
C ASP A 209 -22.95 -34.60 -7.89
N THR A 210 -23.27 -33.36 -7.52
CA THR A 210 -22.23 -32.36 -7.22
C THR A 210 -22.01 -32.26 -5.72
N THR A 211 -20.97 -32.93 -5.22
CA THR A 211 -20.39 -32.65 -3.90
C THR A 211 -19.82 -31.23 -3.88
N THR A 212 -20.61 -30.31 -3.36
CA THR A 212 -20.20 -28.94 -3.03
C THR A 212 -19.17 -28.97 -1.88
N PRO A 213 -17.99 -28.33 -1.99
CA PRO A 213 -17.22 -28.00 -0.81
C PRO A 213 -17.90 -26.79 -0.17
N GLY A 214 -18.72 -27.07 0.84
CA GLY A 214 -19.34 -26.05 1.68
C GLY A 214 -18.28 -25.21 2.41
N THR A 215 -18.54 -23.91 2.47
CA THR A 215 -17.98 -23.00 3.48
C THR A 215 -18.43 -23.47 4.86
N GLY A 216 -17.60 -24.30 5.50
CA GLY A 216 -17.80 -24.75 6.87
C GLY A 216 -17.06 -23.85 7.86
N ASP A 217 -17.83 -23.11 8.64
CA ASP A 217 -17.39 -22.54 9.92
C ASP A 217 -17.04 -23.66 10.90
N GLY A 218 -16.02 -23.42 11.74
CA GLY A 218 -15.91 -24.06 13.05
C GLY A 218 -14.92 -25.21 13.19
N ARG A 219 -13.82 -24.92 13.90
CA ARG A 219 -13.15 -25.79 14.90
C ARG A 219 -12.87 -27.24 14.47
N GLY A 220 -11.71 -27.44 13.85
CA GLY A 220 -11.10 -28.77 13.73
C GLY A 220 -9.58 -28.66 13.73
N ASN A 221 -8.93 -29.15 14.77
CA ASN A 221 -7.48 -29.23 14.89
C ASN A 221 -6.99 -30.38 13.99
N GLY A 222 -6.74 -30.09 12.72
CA GLY A 222 -6.25 -31.04 11.74
C GLY A 222 -5.55 -30.33 10.61
N ILE A 223 -4.32 -30.75 10.31
CA ILE A 223 -3.50 -30.23 9.22
C ILE A 223 -4.27 -30.43 7.90
N ARG A 224 -4.93 -29.38 7.41
CA ARG A 224 -5.42 -29.29 6.04
C ARG A 224 -4.48 -28.39 5.25
N GLY A 225 -3.29 -28.91 4.98
CA GLY A 225 -2.51 -28.42 3.84
C GLY A 225 -3.28 -28.82 2.58
N GLY A 226 -3.97 -27.86 1.98
CA GLY A 226 -4.63 -28.06 0.69
C GLY A 226 -3.57 -28.28 -0.39
N LEU A 227 -3.10 -29.51 -0.54
CA LEU A 227 -2.61 -30.01 -1.82
C LEU A 227 -3.80 -30.01 -2.76
N THR A 228 -3.95 -28.91 -3.49
CA THR A 228 -4.80 -28.85 -4.67
C THR A 228 -3.86 -28.91 -5.86
N ASP A 229 -4.09 -29.86 -6.77
CA ASP A 229 -3.37 -30.05 -8.04
C ASP A 229 -3.61 -28.91 -9.05
N TRP A 230 -3.84 -27.70 -8.55
CA TRP A 230 -3.97 -26.45 -9.27
C TRP A 230 -3.26 -25.40 -8.43
N ALA A 231 -2.04 -25.03 -8.83
CA ALA A 231 -1.41 -23.84 -8.28
C ALA A 231 -2.41 -22.68 -8.44
N PRO A 232 -2.82 -21.98 -7.37
CA PRO A 232 -3.75 -20.87 -7.52
C PRO A 232 -3.14 -19.87 -8.51
N ALA A 233 -3.91 -19.41 -9.49
CA ALA A 233 -3.46 -18.40 -10.47
C ALA A 233 -2.98 -17.07 -9.84
N TYR A 234 -3.10 -16.94 -8.50
CA TYR A 234 -2.77 -15.76 -7.72
C TYR A 234 -2.01 -16.13 -6.44
N SER A 235 -0.96 -15.39 -6.11
CA SER A 235 -0.23 -15.56 -4.85
C SER A 235 -0.94 -14.90 -3.66
N HIS A 236 -0.69 -15.40 -2.44
CA HIS A 236 -1.16 -14.77 -1.20
C HIS A 236 -0.35 -13.52 -0.85
N SER A 237 -0.90 -12.66 0.01
CA SER A 237 -0.21 -11.44 0.46
C SER A 237 1.16 -11.77 1.05
N LEU A 238 2.21 -11.11 0.55
CA LEU A 238 3.55 -11.20 1.14
C LEU A 238 3.54 -10.55 2.53
N VAL A 239 4.32 -11.14 3.46
CA VAL A 239 4.46 -10.70 4.86
C VAL A 239 5.94 -10.52 5.22
N SER A 240 6.25 -9.52 6.05
CA SER A 240 7.64 -9.07 6.32
C SER A 240 8.46 -9.96 7.25
N HIS A 241 7.81 -10.87 7.97
CA HIS A 241 8.52 -11.87 8.74
C HIS A 241 8.84 -13.00 7.77
N GLY A 242 10.00 -12.98 7.13
CA GLY A 242 10.42 -14.06 6.25
C GLY A 242 10.49 -15.37 7.04
N GLY A 243 9.46 -16.22 6.89
CA GLY A 243 9.38 -17.61 7.36
C GLY A 243 10.25 -17.95 8.57
N ASN A 244 9.81 -17.61 9.77
CA ASN A 244 10.07 -18.52 10.89
C ASN A 244 9.09 -19.69 10.71
N ASP A 245 9.53 -20.93 10.95
CA ASP A 245 8.72 -22.17 10.91
C ASP A 245 7.46 -22.14 11.81
N LYS A 246 7.25 -21.06 12.55
CA LYS A 246 6.06 -20.77 13.37
C LYS A 246 4.99 -19.94 12.64
N GLN A 247 5.20 -19.58 11.37
CA GLN A 247 4.17 -18.93 10.57
C GLN A 247 3.12 -19.92 10.09
N ASP A 248 1.88 -19.45 10.06
CA ASP A 248 0.79 -20.19 9.45
C ASP A 248 1.13 -20.50 7.99
N PRO A 249 1.25 -21.79 7.59
CA PRO A 249 1.61 -22.19 6.24
C PRO A 249 0.66 -21.62 5.17
N SER A 250 -0.59 -21.29 5.55
CA SER A 250 -1.57 -20.67 4.65
C SER A 250 -1.23 -19.23 4.23
N MET A 251 -0.25 -18.59 4.88
CA MET A 251 0.19 -17.23 4.57
C MET A 251 1.47 -17.16 3.72
N VAL A 252 2.09 -18.30 3.43
CA VAL A 252 3.30 -18.39 2.59
C VAL A 252 2.92 -19.00 1.25
N THR A 253 3.28 -18.32 0.15
CA THR A 253 3.08 -18.88 -1.19
C THR A 253 4.25 -19.80 -1.53
N TYR A 254 3.95 -21.07 -1.76
CA TYR A 254 4.88 -22.05 -2.30
C TYR A 254 4.59 -22.29 -3.79
N VAL A 255 5.65 -22.51 -4.56
CA VAL A 255 5.58 -22.95 -5.95
C VAL A 255 6.02 -24.41 -5.98
N VAL A 256 5.21 -25.29 -6.56
CA VAL A 256 5.56 -26.69 -6.78
C VAL A 256 6.17 -26.81 -8.16
N GLN A 257 7.40 -27.30 -8.24
CA GLN A 257 8.07 -27.61 -9.49
C GLN A 257 8.09 -29.14 -9.69
N PRO A 258 7.73 -29.66 -10.89
CA PRO A 258 7.54 -31.10 -11.12
C PRO A 258 8.71 -32.01 -10.74
N HIS A 259 9.94 -31.47 -10.68
CA HIS A 259 11.16 -32.25 -10.48
C HIS A 259 11.97 -31.86 -9.24
N THR A 260 11.60 -30.76 -8.56
CA THR A 260 12.36 -30.22 -7.42
C THR A 260 11.52 -30.05 -6.16
N GLY A 261 10.21 -30.33 -6.24
CA GLY A 261 9.30 -30.26 -5.11
C GLY A 261 8.84 -28.83 -4.78
N PRO A 262 8.22 -28.62 -3.61
CA PRO A 262 7.74 -27.32 -3.19
C PRO A 262 8.91 -26.41 -2.77
N ARG A 263 8.95 -25.19 -3.32
CA ARG A 263 9.88 -24.14 -2.87
C ARG A 263 9.15 -22.83 -2.59
N ARG A 264 9.79 -21.93 -1.85
CA ARG A 264 9.30 -20.55 -1.67
C ARG A 264 9.55 -19.74 -2.95
N LEU A 265 8.77 -18.68 -3.13
CA LEU A 265 9.07 -17.63 -4.09
C LEU A 265 10.42 -17.00 -3.74
N THR A 266 11.26 -16.77 -4.75
CA THR A 266 12.53 -16.03 -4.66
C THR A 266 12.26 -14.54 -4.42
N PRO A 267 13.26 -13.73 -4.01
CA PRO A 267 13.07 -12.30 -3.88
C PRO A 267 12.74 -11.62 -5.22
N LEU A 268 13.32 -12.09 -6.33
CA LEU A 268 13.02 -11.58 -7.67
C LEU A 268 11.56 -11.85 -8.07
N GLU A 269 11.04 -13.04 -7.78
CA GLU A 269 9.62 -13.34 -8.00
C GLU A 269 8.72 -12.46 -7.10
N CYS A 270 9.14 -12.18 -5.86
CA CYS A 270 8.44 -11.27 -4.96
C CYS A 270 8.46 -9.80 -5.44
N GLU A 271 9.56 -9.32 -6.05
CA GLU A 271 9.65 -8.01 -6.70
C GLU A 271 8.62 -7.89 -7.82
N ARG A 272 8.61 -8.85 -8.75
CA ARG A 272 7.67 -8.91 -9.87
C ARG A 272 6.21 -8.99 -9.41
N LEU A 273 5.92 -9.78 -8.39
CA LEU A 273 4.56 -9.90 -7.82
C LEU A 273 4.01 -8.57 -7.27
N GLN A 274 4.88 -7.65 -6.85
CA GLN A 274 4.49 -6.32 -6.39
C GLN A 274 4.64 -5.23 -7.45
N GLY A 275 5.08 -5.59 -8.67
CA GLY A 275 5.26 -4.67 -9.78
C GLY A 275 6.53 -3.81 -9.72
N PHE A 276 7.52 -4.23 -8.93
CA PHE A 276 8.86 -3.62 -8.95
C PHE A 276 9.66 -4.09 -10.18
N PRO A 277 10.59 -3.26 -10.70
CA PRO A 277 11.63 -3.70 -11.61
C PRO A 277 12.48 -4.84 -11.03
N ASP A 278 13.03 -5.66 -11.91
CA ASP A 278 13.93 -6.74 -11.51
C ASP A 278 15.16 -6.20 -10.76
N GLY A 279 15.50 -6.83 -9.63
CA GLY A 279 16.65 -6.44 -8.83
C GLY A 279 16.44 -5.17 -8.00
N TRP A 280 15.20 -4.68 -7.86
CA TRP A 280 14.89 -3.47 -7.11
C TRP A 280 15.51 -3.47 -5.71
N THR A 281 15.42 -4.60 -4.99
CA THR A 281 15.99 -4.81 -3.65
C THR A 281 17.34 -5.50 -3.67
N ALA A 282 17.97 -5.71 -4.83
CA ALA A 282 19.24 -6.43 -4.91
C ALA A 282 20.37 -5.70 -4.16
N THR A 283 20.33 -4.37 -4.13
CA THR A 283 21.34 -3.52 -3.48
C THR A 283 20.74 -2.56 -2.46
N SER A 284 21.53 -2.19 -1.47
CA SER A 284 21.28 -1.09 -0.53
C SER A 284 22.60 -0.35 -0.30
N ASN A 285 22.65 0.95 -0.61
CA ASN A 285 23.89 1.74 -0.64
C ASN A 285 24.97 1.07 -1.49
N GLY A 286 24.60 0.59 -2.68
CA GLY A 286 25.47 -0.08 -3.63
C GLY A 286 25.97 -1.48 -3.20
N ARG A 287 25.53 -2.00 -2.05
CA ARG A 287 25.96 -3.32 -1.53
C ARG A 287 24.86 -4.35 -1.70
N ALA A 288 25.23 -5.57 -2.09
CA ALA A 288 24.29 -6.68 -2.23
C ALA A 288 23.56 -6.96 -0.90
N GLN A 289 22.24 -7.16 -0.97
CA GLN A 289 21.43 -7.50 0.19
C GLN A 289 21.22 -9.01 0.33
N ALA A 290 21.22 -9.50 1.57
CA ALA A 290 20.80 -10.86 1.87
C ALA A 290 19.30 -11.05 1.63
N ASP A 291 18.91 -12.23 1.14
CA ASP A 291 17.51 -12.56 0.82
C ASP A 291 16.56 -12.32 1.99
N LYS A 292 16.99 -12.58 3.24
CA LYS A 292 16.20 -12.31 4.44
C LYS A 292 15.75 -10.85 4.53
N ALA A 293 16.66 -9.91 4.26
CA ALA A 293 16.35 -8.48 4.28
C ALA A 293 15.40 -8.12 3.13
N ARG A 294 15.66 -8.66 1.93
CA ARG A 294 14.83 -8.45 0.74
C ARG A 294 13.39 -8.92 0.94
N TYR A 295 13.19 -10.11 1.52
CA TYR A 295 11.84 -10.59 1.85
C TYR A 295 11.12 -9.70 2.86
N ALA A 296 11.82 -9.20 3.88
CA ALA A 296 11.23 -8.32 4.88
C ALA A 296 10.76 -7.00 4.26
N GLN A 297 11.62 -6.39 3.43
CA GLN A 297 11.34 -5.19 2.66
C GLN A 297 10.15 -5.38 1.72
N LEU A 298 10.15 -6.46 0.93
CA LEU A 298 9.07 -6.78 0.00
C LEU A 298 7.75 -7.06 0.75
N GLY A 299 7.78 -7.76 1.89
CA GLY A 299 6.56 -8.01 2.67
C GLY A 299 5.86 -6.74 3.16
N ASN A 300 6.65 -5.71 3.50
CA ASN A 300 6.15 -4.41 3.95
C ASN A 300 5.80 -3.45 2.79
N ALA A 301 6.33 -3.66 1.59
CA ALA A 301 6.10 -2.77 0.46
C ALA A 301 4.64 -2.75 -0.02
N VAL A 302 4.28 -1.71 -0.76
CA VAL A 302 3.00 -1.65 -1.48
C VAL A 302 3.10 -2.35 -2.83
N ALA A 303 1.95 -2.71 -3.40
CA ALA A 303 1.89 -3.10 -4.81
C ALA A 303 1.95 -1.83 -5.68
N VAL A 304 3.06 -1.64 -6.40
CA VAL A 304 3.37 -0.43 -7.18
C VAL A 304 2.24 -0.04 -8.15
N PRO A 305 1.62 -0.97 -8.91
CA PRO A 305 0.57 -0.59 -9.88
C PRO A 305 -0.68 0.04 -9.26
N VAL A 306 -1.00 -0.29 -8.01
CA VAL A 306 -2.13 0.32 -7.28
C VAL A 306 -1.85 1.80 -7.05
N PHE A 307 -0.66 2.14 -6.57
CA PHE A 307 -0.27 3.52 -6.29
C PHE A 307 0.02 4.31 -7.56
N GLU A 308 0.46 3.65 -8.63
CA GLU A 308 0.63 4.31 -9.93
C GLU A 308 -0.74 4.74 -10.49
N TRP A 309 -1.76 3.89 -10.36
CA TRP A 309 -3.14 4.26 -10.72
C TRP A 309 -3.66 5.44 -9.89
N ILE A 310 -3.39 5.47 -8.58
CA ILE A 310 -3.76 6.60 -7.69
C ILE A 310 -3.05 7.88 -8.14
N ALA A 311 -1.73 7.83 -8.34
CA ALA A 311 -0.91 8.98 -8.70
C ALA A 311 -1.33 9.61 -10.04
N ARG A 312 -1.63 8.80 -11.06
CA ARG A 312 -2.14 9.28 -12.35
C ARG A 312 -3.48 10.01 -12.21
N ARG A 313 -4.36 9.52 -11.31
CA ARG A 313 -5.67 10.15 -11.07
C ARG A 313 -5.56 11.43 -10.24
N LEU A 314 -4.65 11.46 -9.27
CA LEU A 314 -4.29 12.70 -8.56
C LEU A 314 -3.88 13.77 -9.56
N LEU A 315 -2.91 13.47 -10.45
CA LEU A 315 -2.44 14.40 -11.46
C LEU A 315 -3.57 14.90 -12.39
N ALA A 316 -4.46 13.99 -12.81
CA ALA A 316 -5.59 14.33 -13.67
C ALA A 316 -6.64 15.23 -12.99
N VAL A 317 -6.84 15.08 -11.67
CA VAL A 317 -7.70 15.99 -10.90
C VAL A 317 -7.01 17.33 -10.68
N ASP A 318 -5.73 17.30 -10.33
CA ASP A 318 -4.91 18.46 -10.02
C ASP A 318 -4.80 19.42 -11.21
N ALA A 319 -4.57 18.87 -12.41
CA ALA A 319 -4.51 19.63 -13.66
C ALA A 319 -5.84 20.32 -13.99
N ARG A 320 -6.99 19.71 -13.64
CA ARG A 320 -8.31 20.32 -13.87
C ARG A 320 -8.58 21.51 -12.96
N ALA A 321 -8.10 21.45 -11.72
CA ALA A 321 -8.23 22.56 -10.79
C ALA A 321 -7.39 23.77 -11.24
N GLY A 322 -6.22 23.54 -11.85
CA GLY A 322 -5.35 24.60 -12.39
C GLY A 322 -5.84 25.26 -13.69
N VAL A 323 -6.83 24.67 -14.38
CA VAL A 323 -7.46 25.24 -15.59
C VAL A 323 -8.69 26.10 -15.24
N ALA A 324 -9.21 25.99 -14.02
CA ALA A 324 -10.40 26.68 -13.55
C ALA A 324 -10.10 27.93 -12.69
N ALA A 325 -8.82 28.28 -12.50
CA ALA A 325 -8.34 29.46 -11.79
C ALA A 325 -7.65 30.42 -12.77
#